data_AF-A0AAD5QUA9-F1
#
_entry.id   AF-A0AAD5QUA9-F1
#
_cell.length_a   1.000
_cell.length_b   1.000
_cell.length_c   1.000
_cell.angle_alpha   90.00
_cell.angle_beta   90.00
_cell.angle_gamma   90.00
#
_symmetry.space_group_name_H-M   'P 1'
#
loop_
_entity.id
_entity.type
_entity.pdbx_description
1 polymer ?
#
loop_
_entity_poly.entity_id
_entity_poly.type
_entity_poly.pdbx_seq_one_letter_code
_entity_poly.pdbx_strand_id
1 'polypeptide(L)'
;MVACVANEDVTIGVTQNFCCVINLPQVWPKTVKGRPKYSKHWFKRLNHSRPEVIAIMGQSMHGPTEEDSSSDSFSSSSSSDDETSTDGNCTANVSPVGTRKSALLPRSSKRF
;
A
#
# COMPACT_ATOMS: atom_id res chain seq x y z
N MET A 1 4.26 -19.89 -16.07
CA MET A 1 4.21 -20.67 -17.33
C MET A 1 5.51 -20.39 -18.05
N VAL A 2 6.35 -21.40 -18.21
CA VAL A 2 7.58 -21.30 -19.00
C VAL A 2 7.24 -21.94 -20.34
N ALA A 3 7.42 -21.22 -21.44
CA ALA A 3 7.33 -21.78 -22.78
C ALA A 3 8.73 -22.20 -23.22
N CYS A 4 8.85 -23.38 -23.82
CA CYS A 4 10.09 -23.85 -24.43
C CYS A 4 9.95 -23.75 -25.96
N VAL A 5 10.96 -23.20 -26.62
CA VAL A 5 11.05 -23.07 -28.07
C VAL A 5 12.40 -23.65 -28.49
N ALA A 6 12.41 -24.51 -29.52
CA ALA A 6 13.62 -25.07 -30.12
C ALA A 6 13.77 -24.58 -31.56
N ASN A 7 14.95 -24.06 -31.89
CA ASN A 7 15.31 -23.69 -33.26
C ASN A 7 16.17 -24.81 -33.85
N GLU A 8 15.78 -25.34 -35.00
CA GLU A 8 16.50 -26.44 -35.68
C GLU A 8 17.62 -25.93 -36.59
N ASP A 9 17.49 -24.68 -37.08
CA ASP A 9 18.43 -24.02 -37.97
C ASP A 9 18.59 -22.52 -37.61
N VAL A 10 19.38 -21.78 -38.40
CA VAL A 10 19.59 -20.33 -38.25
C VAL A 10 18.24 -19.60 -38.32
N THR A 11 17.77 -19.17 -37.15
CA THR A 11 16.45 -18.56 -36.98
C THR A 11 16.59 -17.13 -36.48
N ILE A 12 15.96 -16.18 -37.18
CA ILE A 12 15.82 -14.80 -36.74
C ILE A 12 14.34 -14.53 -36.50
N GLY A 13 13.98 -14.19 -35.26
CA GLY A 13 12.59 -13.90 -34.87
C GLY A 13 12.50 -12.65 -34.00
N VAL A 14 11.38 -11.94 -34.12
CA VAL A 14 11.03 -10.79 -33.29
C VAL A 14 9.75 -11.11 -32.55
N THR A 15 9.73 -10.94 -31.22
CA THR A 15 8.56 -11.19 -30.39
C THR A 15 8.24 -9.99 -29.51
N GLN A 16 6.95 -9.75 -29.26
CA GLN A 16 6.48 -8.73 -28.33
C GLN A 16 5.29 -9.25 -27.54
N ASN A 17 5.37 -9.10 -26.22
CA ASN A 17 4.21 -9.29 -25.37
C ASN A 17 3.36 -8.01 -25.43
N PHE A 18 2.04 -8.18 -25.52
CA PHE A 18 1.11 -7.05 -25.54
C PHE A 18 -0.06 -7.26 -24.59
N CYS A 19 -0.62 -6.14 -24.13
CA CYS A 19 -1.87 -6.11 -23.39
C CYS A 19 -2.92 -5.40 -24.25
N CYS A 20 -4.07 -6.04 -24.41
CA CYS A 20 -5.22 -5.53 -25.13
C CYS A 20 -6.45 -5.59 -24.22
N VAL A 21 -7.56 -4.99 -24.67
CA VAL A 21 -8.80 -4.89 -23.90
C VAL A 21 -9.32 -6.27 -23.45
N ILE A 22 -9.10 -7.32 -24.26
CA ILE A 22 -9.57 -8.68 -23.99
C ILE A 22 -8.76 -9.36 -22.87
N ASN A 23 -7.43 -9.19 -22.85
CA ASN A 23 -6.58 -9.83 -21.83
C ASN A 23 -6.38 -8.99 -20.57
N LEU A 24 -6.76 -7.71 -20.63
CA LEU A 24 -6.59 -6.76 -19.55
C LEU A 24 -7.24 -7.19 -18.22
N PRO A 25 -8.45 -7.77 -18.17
CA PRO A 25 -9.03 -8.25 -16.91
C PRO A 25 -8.17 -9.29 -16.19
N GLN A 26 -7.38 -10.07 -16.92
CA GLN A 26 -6.49 -11.08 -16.34
C GLN A 26 -5.13 -10.50 -15.96
N VAL A 27 -4.65 -9.49 -16.70
CA VAL A 27 -3.35 -8.85 -16.49
C VAL A 27 -3.42 -7.86 -15.33
N TRP A 28 -4.49 -7.05 -15.25
CA TRP A 28 -4.63 -5.97 -14.28
C TRP A 28 -4.48 -6.41 -12.81
N PRO A 29 -5.15 -7.46 -12.31
CA PRO A 29 -4.97 -7.95 -10.94
C PRO A 29 -3.53 -8.37 -10.65
N LYS A 30 -2.87 -9.03 -11.61
CA LYS A 30 -1.48 -9.47 -11.48
C LYS A 30 -0.54 -8.27 -11.42
N THR A 31 -0.78 -7.24 -12.23
CA THR A 31 0.00 -6.00 -12.24
C THR A 31 -0.20 -5.20 -10.96
N VAL A 32 -1.44 -5.09 -10.45
CA VAL A 32 -1.74 -4.40 -9.19
C VAL A 32 -1.02 -5.07 -8.01
N LYS A 33 -1.11 -6.41 -7.91
CA LYS A 33 -0.47 -7.18 -6.84
C LYS A 33 1.06 -7.17 -6.94
N GLY A 34 1.61 -7.40 -8.12
CA GLY A 34 3.06 -7.54 -8.30
C GLY A 34 3.81 -6.22 -8.42
N ARG A 35 3.16 -5.15 -8.91
CA ARG A 35 3.82 -3.87 -9.25
C ARG A 35 2.94 -2.66 -8.89
N PRO A 36 2.69 -2.40 -7.60
CA PRO A 36 1.70 -1.40 -7.15
C PRO A 36 2.05 0.06 -7.53
N LYS A 37 3.33 0.41 -7.69
CA LYS A 37 3.73 1.76 -8.16
C LYS A 37 3.45 1.95 -9.65
N TYR A 38 3.72 0.91 -10.45
CA TYR A 38 3.47 0.93 -11.89
C TYR A 38 1.97 0.94 -12.18
N SER A 39 1.18 0.12 -11.49
CA SER A 39 -0.27 0.07 -11.68
C SER A 39 -0.94 1.43 -11.45
N LYS A 40 -0.55 2.18 -10.40
CA LYS A 40 -1.05 3.53 -10.12
C LYS A 40 -0.73 4.51 -11.26
N HIS A 41 0.51 4.52 -11.75
CA HIS A 41 0.89 5.40 -12.86
C HIS A 41 0.17 5.02 -14.16
N TRP A 42 0.11 3.72 -14.44
CA TRP A 42 -0.54 3.19 -15.64
C TRP A 42 -2.04 3.51 -15.65
N PHE A 43 -2.72 3.36 -14.52
CA PHE A 43 -4.12 3.76 -14.34
C PHE A 43 -4.33 5.25 -14.59
N LYS A 44 -3.49 6.11 -13.98
CA LYS A 44 -3.58 7.57 -14.18
C LYS A 44 -3.43 7.95 -15.66
N ARG A 45 -2.50 7.31 -16.38
CA ARG A 45 -2.28 7.56 -17.80
C ARG A 45 -3.47 7.07 -18.63
N LEU A 46 -3.94 5.84 -18.39
CA LEU A 46 -5.05 5.25 -19.11
C LEU A 46 -6.35 6.01 -18.89
N ASN A 47 -6.61 6.50 -17.68
CA ASN A 47 -7.80 7.29 -17.40
C ASN A 47 -7.87 8.58 -18.23
N HIS A 48 -6.72 9.15 -18.59
CA HIS A 48 -6.65 10.32 -19.46
C HIS A 48 -6.74 9.96 -20.95
N SER A 49 -6.12 8.87 -21.39
CA SER A 49 -6.04 8.53 -22.82
C SER A 49 -7.20 7.67 -23.33
N ARG A 50 -7.70 6.75 -22.49
CA ARG A 50 -8.63 5.67 -22.84
C ARG A 50 -9.54 5.35 -21.64
N PRO A 51 -10.47 6.25 -21.28
CA PRO A 51 -11.35 6.07 -20.13
C PRO A 51 -12.26 4.85 -20.25
N GLU A 52 -12.58 4.39 -21.47
CA GLU A 52 -13.41 3.20 -21.71
C GLU A 52 -12.81 1.92 -21.13
N VAL A 53 -11.47 1.88 -21.04
CA VAL A 53 -10.71 0.73 -20.54
C VAL A 53 -10.75 0.65 -19.01
N ILE A 54 -11.00 1.77 -18.33
CA ILE A 54 -11.04 1.86 -16.87
C ILE A 54 -12.21 1.07 -16.29
N ALA A 55 -13.37 1.07 -16.97
CA ALA A 55 -14.53 0.27 -16.56
C ALA A 55 -14.19 -1.23 -16.50
N ILE A 56 -13.41 -1.72 -17.47
CA ILE A 56 -12.99 -3.11 -17.58
C ILE A 56 -11.99 -3.46 -16.48
N MET A 57 -11.07 -2.54 -16.16
CA MET A 57 -10.14 -2.70 -15.03
C MET A 57 -10.86 -2.75 -13.68
N GLY A 58 -11.89 -1.93 -13.51
CA GLY A 58 -12.71 -1.90 -12.28
C GLY A 58 -13.45 -3.22 -12.07
N GLN A 59 -14.09 -3.73 -13.12
CA GLN A 59 -14.79 -5.02 -13.09
C GLN A 59 -13.84 -6.17 -12.76
N SER A 60 -12.59 -6.13 -13.21
CA SER A 60 -11.63 -7.22 -12.96
C SER A 60 -11.13 -7.34 -11.52
N MET A 61 -11.36 -6.34 -10.67
CA MET A 61 -10.97 -6.37 -9.25
C MET A 61 -12.02 -7.07 -8.39
N HIS A 62 -13.28 -7.06 -8.82
CA HIS A 62 -14.31 -7.94 -8.27
C HIS A 62 -14.21 -9.27 -9.02
N GLY A 63 -13.47 -10.23 -8.46
CA GLY A 63 -13.55 -11.61 -8.95
C GLY A 63 -15.01 -12.12 -8.90
N PRO A 64 -15.32 -13.28 -9.53
CA PRO A 64 -16.61 -13.91 -9.30
C PRO A 64 -16.83 -13.98 -7.79
N THR A 65 -17.95 -13.40 -7.37
CA THR A 65 -18.36 -13.32 -5.97
C THR A 65 -18.74 -14.74 -5.57
N GLU A 66 -17.75 -15.56 -5.24
CA GLU A 66 -17.96 -16.72 -4.38
C GLU A 66 -18.33 -16.12 -3.03
N GLU A 67 -19.62 -16.06 -2.79
CA GLU A 67 -20.29 -15.62 -1.58
C GLU A 67 -19.95 -16.57 -0.41
N ASP A 68 -18.70 -16.54 0.05
CA ASP A 68 -18.33 -17.04 1.38
C ASP A 68 -18.27 -15.86 2.35
N SER A 69 -19.42 -15.58 2.95
CA SER A 69 -19.54 -14.64 4.05
C SER A 69 -18.97 -15.29 5.31
N SER A 70 -17.68 -15.07 5.60
CA SER A 70 -17.10 -15.30 6.93
C SER A 70 -16.56 -13.99 7.51
N SER A 71 -17.27 -13.54 8.53
CA SER A 71 -17.00 -12.34 9.31
C SER A 71 -15.98 -12.61 10.40
N ASP A 72 -14.74 -12.15 10.23
CA ASP A 72 -13.73 -12.17 11.29
C ASP A 72 -13.51 -10.76 11.84
N SER A 73 -13.90 -10.61 13.10
CA SER A 73 -13.91 -9.36 13.87
C SER A 73 -12.50 -8.87 14.18
N PHE A 74 -12.33 -7.54 14.17
CA PHE A 74 -11.14 -6.87 14.70
C PHE A 74 -11.02 -7.08 16.21
N SER A 75 -9.89 -7.62 16.68
CA SER A 75 -9.50 -7.55 18.08
C SER A 75 -8.17 -6.80 18.20
N SER A 76 -8.27 -5.55 18.65
CA SER A 76 -7.15 -4.77 19.16
C SER A 76 -6.70 -5.35 20.50
N SER A 77 -5.39 -5.52 20.70
CA SER A 77 -4.83 -5.81 22.01
C SER A 77 -3.67 -4.86 22.26
N SER A 78 -3.90 -3.88 23.12
CA SER A 78 -2.87 -3.10 23.80
C SER A 78 -2.26 -3.98 24.89
N SER A 79 -0.93 -4.13 24.89
CA SER A 79 -0.19 -4.54 26.07
C SER A 79 0.80 -3.44 26.42
N SER A 80 0.68 -2.96 27.65
CA SER A 80 1.63 -2.11 28.33
C SER A 80 2.58 -3.00 29.11
N ASP A 81 3.88 -2.74 28.98
CA ASP A 81 4.92 -3.39 29.75
C ASP A 81 5.81 -2.27 30.33
N ASP A 82 5.63 -2.01 31.62
CA ASP A 82 6.45 -1.19 32.48
C ASP A 82 7.34 -2.16 33.26
N GLU A 83 8.66 -2.14 33.04
CA GLU A 83 9.60 -2.80 33.96
C GLU A 83 10.89 -1.98 34.06
N THR A 84 11.21 -1.63 35.30
CA THR A 84 12.32 -0.83 35.80
C THR A 84 13.58 -1.68 36.01
N SER A 85 14.77 -1.10 35.73
CA SER A 85 15.93 -0.97 36.66
C SER A 85 17.30 -1.09 35.99
N THR A 86 18.21 -0.18 36.40
CA THR A 86 19.67 -0.34 36.59
C THR A 86 20.65 0.24 35.55
N ASP A 87 21.21 1.39 35.98
CA ASP A 87 22.58 1.92 35.90
C ASP A 87 23.34 2.12 34.56
N GLY A 88 23.54 3.39 34.24
CA GLY A 88 24.48 3.89 33.24
C GLY A 88 24.77 5.38 33.45
N ASN A 89 25.41 5.71 34.58
CA ASN A 89 25.86 7.06 34.94
C ASN A 89 26.88 7.61 33.93
N CYS A 90 26.56 8.73 33.27
CA CYS A 90 27.55 9.71 32.84
C CYS A 90 27.08 11.14 33.17
N THR A 91 27.40 11.54 34.42
CA THR A 91 27.88 12.87 34.82
C THR A 91 27.19 14.11 34.22
N ALA A 92 26.40 14.80 35.02
CA ALA A 92 26.85 15.99 35.75
C ALA A 92 25.67 16.87 36.24
N ASN A 93 25.59 16.97 37.56
CA ASN A 93 25.32 18.17 38.34
C ASN A 93 23.93 18.84 38.36
N VAL A 94 23.31 18.68 39.55
CA VAL A 94 22.71 19.71 40.40
C VAL A 94 21.28 20.18 40.06
N SER A 95 20.32 19.52 40.70
CA SER A 95 19.00 20.03 41.15
C SER A 95 19.19 21.24 42.11
N PRO A 96 18.15 22.00 42.58
CA PRO A 96 16.76 21.55 42.72
C PRO A 96 15.65 22.65 42.71
N VAL A 97 14.44 22.21 43.09
CA VAL A 97 13.34 22.96 43.70
C VAL A 97 12.37 23.70 42.77
N GLY A 98 11.12 23.25 42.81
CA GLY A 98 10.05 24.14 43.24
C GLY A 98 8.81 24.25 42.36
N THR A 99 7.68 23.88 42.98
CA THR A 99 6.40 24.62 42.99
C THR A 99 5.42 24.54 41.80
N ARG A 100 4.25 23.95 42.15
CA ARG A 100 2.88 24.50 42.08
C ARG A 100 2.05 24.37 40.79
N LYS A 101 0.94 23.65 41.02
CA LYS A 101 -0.44 23.75 40.50
C LYS A 101 -0.85 25.07 39.82
N SER A 102 -1.89 24.94 38.96
CA SER A 102 -2.78 25.96 38.33
C SER A 102 -2.47 26.13 36.83
N ALA A 103 -3.40 26.42 35.91
CA ALA A 103 -4.85 26.41 35.81
C ALA A 103 -5.19 26.62 34.31
N LEU A 104 -6.44 26.38 33.93
CA LEU A 104 -7.05 26.65 32.63
C LEU A 104 -6.73 28.04 32.04
N LEU A 105 -6.67 28.15 30.70
CA LEU A 105 -7.58 28.94 29.84
C LEU A 105 -7.16 28.91 28.33
N PRO A 106 -8.06 29.28 27.39
CA PRO A 106 -8.08 28.79 26.02
C PRO A 106 -7.42 29.72 24.99
N ARG A 107 -7.13 29.11 23.84
CA ARG A 107 -6.52 29.71 22.66
C ARG A 107 -7.47 30.73 22.02
N SER A 108 -7.15 32.03 22.15
CA SER A 108 -7.86 33.11 21.45
C SER A 108 -7.45 33.23 19.99
N SER A 109 -8.47 33.43 19.14
CA SER A 109 -8.37 33.81 17.72
C SER A 109 -7.88 35.24 17.55
N LYS A 110 -7.02 35.49 16.55
CA LYS A 110 -7.18 36.62 15.61
C LYS A 110 -6.31 36.44 14.36
N ARG A 111 -6.97 36.74 13.24
CA ARG A 111 -6.48 36.74 11.85
C ARG A 111 -5.30 37.71 11.69
N PHE A 112 -4.42 37.40 10.75
CA PHE A 112 -4.15 38.27 9.59
C PHE A 112 -4.15 37.40 8.34
#